data_AF-A0A5S5CKQ7-F1
#
_entry.id   AF-A0A5S5CKQ7-F1
#
_cell.length_a   1.000
_cell.length_b   1.000
_cell.length_c   1.000
_cell.angle_alpha   90.00
_cell.angle_beta   90.00
_cell.angle_gamma   90.00
#
_symmetry.space_group_name_H-M   'P 1'
#
loop_
_entity.id
_entity.type
_entity.pdbx_description
1 polymer ?
#
loop_
_entity_poly.entity_id
_entity_poly.type
_entity_poly.pdbx_seq_one_letter_code
_entity_poly.pdbx_strand_id
1 'polypeptide(L)'
;MKERFYATVECAERYGTANKQFELYCEFGKMPSIGDYVEAFRRKGHELEITDFITMTFKPVNPSQSPVIAYRVIRALKDHSFTADQLRMKPL
;
A
#
# COMPACT_ATOMS: atom_id res chain seq x y z
N MET A 1 -5.19 -13.66 12.96
CA MET A 1 -6.07 -12.47 12.93
C MET A 1 -5.30 -11.37 12.19
N LYS A 2 -5.94 -10.64 11.27
CA LYS A 2 -5.30 -9.51 10.56
C LYS A 2 -5.82 -8.20 11.12
N GLU A 3 -5.00 -7.16 11.05
CA GLU A 3 -5.37 -5.77 11.32
C GLU A 3 -5.42 -4.98 10.02
N ARG A 4 -6.29 -3.96 9.98
CA ARG A 4 -6.38 -3.05 8.84
C ARG A 4 -5.68 -1.74 9.17
N PHE A 5 -4.92 -1.25 8.19
CA PHE A 5 -4.31 0.07 8.22
C PHE A 5 -4.70 0.85 6.97
N TYR A 6 -4.76 2.18 7.09
CA TYR A 6 -4.86 3.10 5.97
C TYR A 6 -3.51 3.77 5.75
N ALA A 7 -2.87 3.46 4.63
CA ALA A 7 -1.66 4.16 4.21
C ALA A 7 -1.99 5.35 3.32
N THR A 8 -1.41 6.51 3.66
CA THR A 8 -1.35 7.66 2.76
C THR A 8 -0.05 7.58 1.97
N VAL A 9 -0.16 7.60 0.65
CA VAL A 9 0.96 7.43 -0.28
C VAL A 9 0.97 8.60 -1.24
N GLU A 10 2.10 9.26 -1.37
CA GLU A 10 2.35 10.21 -2.46
C GLU A 10 2.60 9.40 -3.73
N CYS A 11 1.78 9.65 -4.75
CA CYS A 11 1.82 9.00 -6.04
C CYS A 11 2.34 10.00 -7.06
N ALA A 12 3.57 9.79 -7.53
CA ALA A 12 4.12 10.51 -8.68
C ALA A 12 3.69 9.81 -9.97
N GLU A 13 3.04 10.56 -10.86
CA GLU A 13 2.63 10.16 -12.20
C GLU A 13 3.22 11.12 -13.23
N ARG A 14 3.05 10.82 -14.52
CA ARG A 14 3.63 11.64 -15.61
C ARG A 14 3.21 13.11 -15.59
N TYR A 15 2.02 13.40 -15.08
CA TYR A 15 1.42 14.74 -15.14
C TYR A 15 1.37 15.44 -13.77
N GLY A 16 1.89 14.83 -12.71
CA GLY A 16 1.91 15.44 -11.40
C GLY A 16 1.99 14.45 -10.25
N THR A 17 1.86 14.99 -9.04
CA THR A 17 1.88 14.24 -7.78
C THR A 17 0.55 14.37 -7.07
N ALA A 18 0.01 13.25 -6.58
CA ALA A 18 -1.24 13.23 -5.82
C ALA A 18 -1.13 12.30 -4.60
N ASN A 19 -1.85 12.62 -3.54
CA ASN A 19 -1.97 11.72 -2.39
C ASN A 19 -3.08 10.70 -2.64
N LYS A 20 -2.75 9.41 -2.47
CA LYS A 20 -3.69 8.29 -2.55
C LYS A 20 -3.74 7.54 -1.22
N GLN A 21 -4.88 6.92 -0.94
CA GLN A 21 -5.05 6.10 0.25
C GLN A 21 -5.17 4.62 -0.14
N PHE A 22 -4.45 3.76 0.57
CA PHE A 22 -4.46 2.31 0.38
C PHE A 22 -4.87 1.60 1.67
N GLU A 23 -5.68 0.55 1.53
CA GLU A 23 -5.96 -0.39 2.61
C GLU A 23 -4.84 -1.44 2.67
N LEU A 24 -4.26 -1.60 3.84
CA LEU A 24 -3.23 -2.59 4.15
C LEU A 24 -3.79 -3.59 5.16
N TYR A 25 -3.34 -4.84 5.06
CA TYR A 25 -3.78 -5.93 5.94
C TYR A 25 -2.56 -6.70 6.46
N CYS A 26 -2.09 -6.36 7.65
CA CYS A 26 -0.93 -7.00 8.27
C CYS A 26 -1.35 -7.93 9.43
N GLU A 27 -0.38 -8.66 9.99
CA GLU A 27 -0.61 -9.51 11.15
C GLU A 27 -0.96 -8.68 12.39
N PHE A 28 -1.82 -9.26 13.26
CA PHE A 28 -2.23 -8.63 14.51
C PHE A 28 -1.04 -8.26 15.41
N GLY A 29 -1.07 -7.04 15.96
CA GLY A 29 0.00 -6.53 16.82
C GLY A 29 1.29 -6.12 16.10
N LYS A 30 1.35 -6.21 14.76
CA LYS A 30 2.51 -5.78 13.97
C LYS A 30 2.21 -4.51 13.18
N MET A 31 3.26 -3.74 12.92
CA MET A 31 3.21 -2.65 11.94
C MET A 31 3.25 -3.23 10.52
N PRO A 32 2.67 -2.54 9.52
CA PRO A 32 2.74 -2.96 8.13
C PRO A 32 4.20 -3.13 7.67
N SER A 33 4.50 -4.31 7.15
CA SER A 33 5.78 -4.63 6.52
C SER A 33 5.81 -4.15 5.07
N ILE A 34 7.00 -4.09 4.47
CA ILE A 34 7.19 -3.78 3.04
C ILE A 34 6.33 -4.71 2.16
N GLY A 35 6.26 -5.99 2.52
CA GLY A 35 5.43 -6.97 1.81
C GLY A 35 3.94 -6.62 1.83
N ASP A 36 3.44 -6.08 2.95
CA ASP A 36 2.03 -5.65 3.05
C ASP A 36 1.75 -4.46 2.11
N TYR A 37 2.70 -3.52 1.96
CA TYR A 37 2.59 -2.41 1.01
C TYR A 37 2.59 -2.91 -0.44
N VAL A 38 3.56 -3.76 -0.80
CA VAL A 38 3.66 -4.35 -2.14
C VAL A 38 2.39 -5.11 -2.48
N GLU A 39 1.85 -5.89 -1.54
CA GLU A 39 0.60 -6.62 -1.76
C GLU A 39 -0.59 -5.67 -1.97
N ALA A 40 -0.71 -4.59 -1.18
CA ALA A 40 -1.77 -3.60 -1.35
C ALA A 40 -1.68 -2.85 -2.69
N PHE A 41 -0.46 -2.51 -3.15
CA PHE A 41 -0.25 -1.90 -4.46
C PHE A 41 -0.60 -2.87 -5.59
N ARG A 42 -0.18 -4.13 -5.48
CA ARG A 42 -0.51 -5.19 -6.45
C ARG A 42 -2.02 -5.43 -6.56
N ARG A 43 -2.75 -5.42 -5.43
CA ARG A 43 -4.23 -5.51 -5.41
C ARG A 43 -4.91 -4.34 -6.13
N LYS A 44 -4.22 -3.22 -6.34
CA LYS A 44 -4.67 -2.06 -7.13
C LYS A 44 -4.11 -2.07 -8.56
N GLY A 45 -3.45 -3.14 -8.99
CA GLY A 45 -2.90 -3.29 -10.33
C GLY A 45 -1.53 -2.62 -10.51
N HIS A 46 -0.83 -2.27 -9.42
CA HIS A 46 0.49 -1.66 -9.47
C HIS A 46 1.55 -2.66 -9.01
N GLU A 47 2.33 -3.19 -9.95
CA GLU A 47 3.51 -4.00 -9.64
C GLU A 47 4.71 -3.10 -9.35
N LEU A 48 4.95 -2.87 -8.06
CA LEU A 48 6.00 -2.01 -7.56
C LEU A 48 6.95 -2.79 -6.65
N GLU A 49 8.22 -2.40 -6.65
CA GLU A 49 9.24 -2.89 -5.73
C GLU A 49 9.82 -1.75 -4.91
N ILE A 50 10.33 -2.07 -3.72
CA ILE A 50 10.97 -1.07 -2.87
C ILE A 50 12.35 -0.71 -3.43
N THR A 51 12.62 0.59 -3.52
CA THR A 51 13.91 1.13 -3.99
C THR A 51 14.64 1.92 -2.92
N ASP A 52 13.92 2.40 -1.90
CA ASP A 52 14.49 3.09 -0.75
C ASP A 52 13.70 2.72 0.51
N PHE A 53 14.40 2.08 1.46
CA PHE A 53 13.84 1.62 2.73
C PHE A 53 13.67 2.75 3.75
N ILE A 54 14.48 3.82 3.67
CA ILE A 54 14.45 4.94 4.62
C ILE A 54 13.22 5.80 4.33
N THR A 55 13.01 6.14 3.06
CA THR A 55 11.88 6.98 2.63
C THR A 55 10.63 6.17 2.29
N MET A 56 10.71 4.84 2.34
CA MET A 56 9.65 3.93 1.93
C MET A 56 9.14 4.26 0.51
N THR A 57 10.09 4.37 -0.43
CA THR A 57 9.83 4.69 -1.83
C THR A 57 9.86 3.45 -2.70
N PHE A 58 8.79 3.26 -3.46
CA PHE A 58 8.53 2.14 -4.35
C PHE A 58 8.48 2.63 -5.80
N LYS A 59 9.04 1.84 -6.72
CA LYS A 59 9.00 2.14 -8.15
C LYS A 59 8.46 0.93 -8.93
N PRO A 60 7.90 1.15 -10.13
CA PRO A 60 7.41 0.05 -10.94
C PRO A 60 8.53 -0.90 -11.34
N VAL A 61 8.26 -2.20 -11.25
CA VAL A 61 9.18 -3.24 -11.75
C VAL A 61 9.39 -3.09 -13.26
N ASN A 62 8.35 -2.68 -13.99
CA ASN A 62 8.44 -2.31 -15.40
C ASN A 62 7.98 -0.86 -15.64
N PRO A 63 8.90 0.13 -15.57
CA PRO A 63 8.56 1.55 -15.71
C PRO A 63 7.90 1.91 -17.05
N SER A 64 8.23 1.18 -18.13
CA SER A 64 7.70 1.45 -19.47
C SER A 64 6.20 1.19 -19.59
N GLN A 65 5.68 0.26 -18.77
CA GLN A 65 4.28 -0.20 -18.79
C GLN A 65 3.44 0.40 -17.65
N SER A 66 4.06 1.17 -16.75
CA SER A 66 3.38 1.73 -15.59
C SER A 66 2.97 3.20 -15.82
N PRO A 67 1.73 3.59 -15.46
CA PRO A 67 1.33 5.00 -15.40
C PRO A 67 1.92 5.73 -14.19
N VAL A 68 2.33 4.97 -13.16
CA VAL A 68 2.98 5.44 -11.94
C VAL A 68 4.49 5.52 -12.15
N ILE A 69 5.12 6.60 -11.68
CA ILE A 69 6.57 6.78 -11.64
C ILE A 69 7.14 6.30 -10.31
N ALA A 70 6.53 6.71 -9.19
CA ALA A 70 6.96 6.33 -7.86
C ALA A 70 5.83 6.48 -6.84
N TYR A 71 5.81 5.58 -5.84
CA TYR A 71 4.98 5.68 -4.65
C TYR A 71 5.88 5.92 -3.44
N ARG A 72 5.60 6.94 -2.64
CA ARG A 72 6.29 7.21 -1.39
C ARG A 72 5.30 7.14 -0.23
N VAL A 73 5.53 6.24 0.71
CA VAL A 73 4.65 6.10 1.87
C VAL A 73 4.88 7.29 2.80
N ILE A 74 3.83 8.07 3.06
CA ILE A 74 3.87 9.22 3.98
C ILE A 74 3.57 8.76 5.40
N ARG A 75 2.52 7.95 5.56
CA ARG A 75 2.06 7.46 6.87
C ARG A 75 1.18 6.23 6.72
N ALA A 76 1.11 5.41 7.76
CA ALA A 76 0.12 4.36 7.92
C ALA A 76 -0.57 4.50 9.28
N LEU A 77 -1.91 4.53 9.27
CA LEU A 77 -2.72 4.67 10.48
C LEU A 77 -3.53 3.40 10.69
N LYS A 78 -3.50 2.86 11.91
CA LYS A 78 -4.33 1.71 12.27
C LYS A 78 -5.80 2.10 12.20
N ASP A 79 -6.59 1.23 11.59
CA ASP A 79 -8.03 1.36 11.65
C ASP A 79 -8.57 0.64 12.88
N HIS A 80 -8.98 1.42 13.87
CA HIS A 80 -9.55 0.92 15.12
C HIS A 80 -11.01 0.45 14.99
N SER A 81 -11.67 0.72 13.86
CA SER A 81 -13.04 0.25 13.58
C SER A 81 -13.08 -1.14 12.95
N PHE A 82 -11.93 -1.67 12.53
CA PHE A 82 -11.84 -2.97 11.85
C PHE A 82 -11.83 -4.13 12.87
N THR A 83 -12.91 -4.90 12.90
CA THR A 83 -12.97 -6.18 13.61
C THR A 83 -12.75 -7.33 12.63
N ALA A 84 -11.91 -8.31 13.01
CA ALA A 84 -11.46 -9.37 12.09
C ALA A 84 -12.58 -10.28 11.55
N ASP A 85 -13.79 -10.24 12.13
CA ASP A 85 -14.97 -10.92 11.60
C ASP A 85 -15.39 -10.40 10.20
N GLN A 86 -14.99 -9.19 9.83
CA GLN A 86 -15.31 -8.59 8.53
C GLN A 86 -14.54 -9.21 7.35
N LEU A 87 -13.45 -9.96 7.59
CA LEU A 87 -12.70 -10.67 6.54
C LEU A 87 -13.44 -11.92 6.02
N ARG A 88 -14.40 -12.46 6.78
CA ARG A 88 -15.17 -13.66 6.38
C ARG A 88 -16.32 -13.36 5.41
N MET A 89 -16.68 -12.10 5.20
CA MET A 89 -17.93 -11.72 4.52
C MET A 89 -17.76 -11.16 3.09
N LYS A 90 -16.56 -11.09 2.52
CA LYS A 90 -16.39 -10.69 1.11
C LYS A 90 -16.34 -11.93 0.22
N PRO A 91 -17.35 -12.15 -0.66
CA PRO A 91 -17.26 -13.21 -1.67
C PRO A 91 -16.20 -12.83 -2.72
N LEU A 92 -15.52 -13.87 -3.22
CA LEU A 92 -14.56 -13.84 -4.33
C LEU A 92 -15.25 -13.40 -5.64
#